data_AF-A0A959BVA7-F1
#
_entry.id   AF-A0A959BVA7-F1
#
_cell.length_a   1.000
_cell.length_b   1.000
_cell.length_c   1.000
_cell.angle_alpha   90.00
_cell.angle_beta   90.00
_cell.angle_gamma   90.00
#
_symmetry.space_group_name_H-M   'P 1'
#
loop_
_entity.id
_entity.type
_entity.pdbx_description
1 polymer ?
#
loop_
_entity_poly.entity_id
_entity_poly.type
_entity_poly.pdbx_seq_one_letter_code
_entity_poly.pdbx_strand_id
1 'polypeptide(L)'
;SYYRRNNINVGSQFAINQLLKYFLYVIAILMALETLGVTLTVLWGGAAALLVGIGLGLQETFKDFFSGIILLFERTVEVGDVVVVDDLVGTVRRIGLRT
;
A
#
# COMPACT_ATOMS: atom_id res chain seq x y z
N SER A 1 18.91 24.51 11.32
CA SER A 1 18.73 24.62 9.86
C SER A 1 17.88 23.44 9.41
N TYR A 2 16.54 23.58 9.40
CA TYR A 2 15.62 22.45 9.25
C TYR A 2 14.42 22.77 8.36
N TYR A 3 14.67 23.05 7.08
CA TYR A 3 13.62 22.96 6.06
C TYR A 3 14.14 22.16 4.88
N ARG A 4 13.89 20.85 4.95
CA ARG A 4 14.14 19.87 3.89
C ARG A 4 13.22 20.21 2.71
N ARG A 5 13.82 20.51 1.58
CA ARG A 5 13.16 20.83 0.31
C ARG A 5 12.37 19.61 -0.17
N ASN A 6 11.04 19.72 -0.24
CA ASN A 6 10.18 18.77 -0.94
C ASN A 6 10.43 18.90 -2.45
N ASN A 7 11.48 18.26 -2.95
CA ASN A 7 11.61 17.98 -4.37
C ASN A 7 10.66 16.82 -4.68
N ILE A 8 9.40 17.14 -4.88
CA ILE A 8 8.41 16.17 -5.34
C ILE A 8 8.92 15.66 -6.70
N ASN A 9 9.21 14.36 -6.79
CA ASN A 9 9.74 13.79 -8.02
C ASN A 9 8.69 13.98 -9.12
N VAL A 10 9.05 14.75 -10.15
CA VAL A 10 8.17 15.08 -11.28
C VAL A 10 7.63 13.80 -11.94
N GLY A 11 8.41 12.72 -11.94
CA GLY A 11 7.98 11.41 -12.40
C GLY A 11 6.87 10.80 -11.54
N SER A 12 6.96 10.91 -10.21
CA SER A 12 5.91 10.44 -9.30
C SER A 12 4.63 11.26 -9.42
N GLN A 13 4.74 12.59 -9.58
CA GLN A 13 3.58 13.45 -9.83
C GLN A 13 2.89 13.10 -11.14
N PHE A 14 3.66 12.89 -12.20
CA PHE A 14 3.14 12.50 -13.50
C PHE A 14 2.42 11.15 -13.43
N ALA A 15 3.04 10.15 -12.79
CA ALA A 15 2.43 8.83 -12.62
C ALA A 15 1.11 8.89 -11.85
N ILE A 16 1.05 9.63 -10.74
CA ILE A 16 -0.18 9.79 -9.95
C ILE A 16 -1.27 10.47 -10.79
N ASN A 17 -0.94 11.55 -11.49
CA ASN A 17 -1.90 12.24 -12.34
C ASN A 17 -2.43 11.34 -13.47
N GLN A 18 -1.56 10.54 -14.08
CA GLN A 18 -1.94 9.61 -15.13
C GLN A 18 -2.87 8.50 -14.59
N LEU A 19 -2.56 7.95 -13.40
CA LEU A 19 -3.41 6.96 -12.75
C LEU A 19 -4.80 7.53 -12.43
N LEU A 20 -4.86 8.74 -11.86
CA LEU A 20 -6.13 9.43 -11.59
C LEU A 20 -6.94 9.67 -12.86
N LYS A 21 -6.28 10.08 -13.96
CA LYS A 21 -6.94 10.31 -15.24
C LYS A 21 -7.58 9.02 -15.78
N TYR A 22 -6.85 7.91 -15.76
CA TYR A 22 -7.42 6.62 -16.20
C TYR A 22 -8.53 6.14 -15.28
N PHE A 23 -8.39 6.33 -13.97
CA PHE A 23 -9.44 5.99 -13.00
C PHE A 23 -10.74 6.75 -13.31
N LEU A 24 -10.66 8.05 -13.56
CA LEU A 24 -11.82 8.86 -13.96
C LEU A 24 -12.45 8.38 -15.27
N TYR A 25 -11.65 8.02 -16.28
CA TYR A 25 -12.18 7.47 -17.54
C TYR A 25 -12.92 6.15 -17.32
N VAL A 26 -12.40 5.25 -16.48
CA VAL A 26 -13.08 3.98 -16.17
C VAL A 26 -14.45 4.25 -15.56
N ILE A 27 -14.53 5.14 -14.56
CA ILE A 27 -15.81 5.49 -13.92
C ILE A 27 -16.77 6.12 -14.94
N ALA A 28 -16.29 7.06 -15.76
CA ALA A 28 -17.12 7.69 -16.79
C ALA A 28 -17.69 6.69 -17.80
N ILE A 29 -16.90 5.69 -18.22
CA ILE A 29 -17.34 4.61 -19.11
C ILE A 29 -18.40 3.75 -18.41
N LEU A 30 -18.18 3.35 -17.15
CA LEU A 30 -19.15 2.54 -16.41
C LEU A 30 -20.50 3.26 -16.28
N MET A 31 -20.48 4.55 -15.92
CA MET A 31 -21.69 5.38 -15.87
C MET A 31 -22.38 5.47 -17.24
N ALA A 32 -21.62 5.63 -18.33
CA ALA A 32 -22.17 5.66 -19.68
C ALA A 32 -22.80 4.33 -20.11
N LEU A 33 -22.23 3.19 -19.71
CA LEU A 33 -22.82 1.88 -19.97
C LEU A 33 -24.13 1.69 -19.19
N GLU A 34 -24.17 2.14 -17.94
CA GLU A 34 -25.37 2.08 -17.11
C GLU A 34 -26.53 2.89 -17.70
N THR A 35 -26.26 4.10 -18.22
CA THR A 35 -27.30 4.93 -18.86
C THR A 35 -27.83 4.35 -20.17
N LEU A 36 -27.04 3.53 -20.87
CA LEU A 36 -27.46 2.78 -22.04
C LEU A 36 -28.30 1.53 -21.70
N GLY A 37 -28.55 1.27 -20.41
CA GLY A 37 -29.32 0.11 -19.93
C GLY A 37 -28.50 -1.19 -19.90
N VAL A 38 -27.17 -1.12 -20.02
CA VAL A 38 -26.30 -2.30 -19.91
C VAL A 38 -26.21 -2.72 -18.44
N THR A 39 -26.50 -3.99 -18.18
CA THR A 39 -26.36 -4.55 -16.83
C THR A 39 -24.88 -4.74 -16.48
N LEU A 40 -24.39 -3.97 -15.51
CA LEU A 40 -22.99 -3.99 -15.08
C LEU A 40 -22.61 -5.17 -14.17
N THR A 41 -23.55 -6.08 -13.84
CA THR A 41 -23.33 -7.17 -12.88
C THR A 41 -22.13 -8.05 -13.22
N VAL A 42 -21.93 -8.38 -14.51
CA VAL A 42 -20.79 -9.19 -14.95
C VAL A 42 -19.47 -8.41 -14.80
N LEU A 43 -19.48 -7.10 -15.10
CA LEU A 43 -18.32 -6.23 -14.93
C LEU A 43 -17.94 -6.10 -13.45
N TRP A 44 -18.93 -5.93 -12.56
CA TRP A 44 -18.71 -5.93 -11.11
C TRP A 44 -18.12 -7.25 -10.61
N GLY A 45 -18.62 -8.39 -11.11
CA GLY A 45 -18.05 -9.70 -10.80
C GLY A 45 -16.59 -9.82 -11.24
N GLY A 46 -16.26 -9.39 -12.46
CA GLY A 46 -14.89 -9.36 -12.95
C GLY A 46 -13.98 -8.41 -12.18
N ALA A 47 -14.48 -7.20 -11.85
CA ALA A 47 -13.75 -6.23 -11.03
C ALA A 47 -13.46 -6.77 -9.63
N ALA A 48 -14.42 -7.45 -9.01
CA ALA A 48 -14.23 -8.10 -7.71
C ALA A 48 -13.13 -9.18 -7.79
N ALA A 49 -13.16 -10.04 -8.80
CA ALA A 49 -12.14 -11.06 -9.00
C ALA A 49 -10.73 -10.47 -9.21
N LEU A 50 -10.62 -9.40 -10.01
CA LEU A 50 -9.37 -8.68 -10.22
C LEU A 50 -8.85 -8.03 -8.93
N LEU A 51 -9.72 -7.37 -8.17
CA LEU A 51 -9.35 -6.74 -6.90
C LEU A 51 -8.88 -7.77 -5.88
N VAL A 52 -9.53 -8.92 -5.80
CA VAL A 52 -9.07 -10.05 -4.97
C VAL A 52 -7.69 -10.51 -5.44
N GLY A 53 -7.48 -10.71 -6.74
CA GLY A 53 -6.18 -11.11 -7.29
C GLY A 53 -5.05 -10.12 -6.96
N ILE A 54 -5.31 -8.81 -7.08
CA ILE A 54 -4.35 -7.77 -6.70
C ILE A 54 -4.09 -7.81 -5.19
N GLY A 55 -5.13 -7.97 -4.37
CA GLY A 55 -5.01 -8.07 -2.92
C GLY A 55 -4.18 -9.28 -2.47
N LEU A 56 -4.32 -10.41 -3.16
CA LEU A 56 -3.47 -11.59 -2.93
C LEU A 56 -2.02 -11.32 -3.33
N GLY A 57 -1.77 -10.66 -4.47
CA GLY A 57 -0.42 -10.28 -4.90
C GLY A 57 0.27 -9.28 -3.97
N LEU A 58 -0.50 -8.42 -3.30
CA LEU A 58 0.01 -7.43 -2.33
C LEU A 58 -0.05 -7.93 -0.88
N GLN A 59 -0.46 -9.17 -0.64
CA GLN A 59 -0.73 -9.70 0.70
C GLN A 59 0.48 -9.56 1.64
N GLU A 60 1.68 -9.87 1.14
CA GLU A 60 2.92 -9.80 1.92
C GLU A 60 3.27 -8.36 2.31
N THR A 61 3.17 -7.41 1.36
CA THR A 61 3.40 -5.98 1.65
C THR A 61 2.43 -5.43 2.69
N PHE A 62 1.16 -5.83 2.63
CA PHE A 62 0.18 -5.45 3.65
C PHE A 62 0.51 -6.07 5.02
N LYS A 63 0.92 -7.34 5.05
CA LYS A 63 1.34 -8.02 6.27
C LYS A 63 2.51 -7.31 6.94
N ASP A 64 3.53 -6.94 6.18
CA ASP A 64 4.70 -6.22 6.69
C ASP A 64 4.32 -4.83 7.22
N PHE A 65 3.46 -4.12 6.49
CA PHE A 65 2.95 -2.82 6.90
C PHE A 65 2.20 -2.87 8.23
N PHE A 66 1.25 -3.80 8.36
CA PHE A 66 0.50 -3.99 9.62
C PHE A 66 1.39 -4.47 10.75
N SER A 67 2.36 -5.34 10.48
CA SER A 67 3.35 -5.79 11.46
C SER A 67 4.15 -4.60 12.00
N GLY A 68 4.59 -3.71 11.11
CA GLY A 68 5.24 -2.45 11.49
C GLY A 68 4.36 -1.55 12.37
N ILE A 69 3.07 -1.41 12.05
CA ILE A 69 2.13 -0.65 12.88
C ILE A 69 1.94 -1.28 14.25
N ILE A 70 1.70 -2.60 14.31
CA ILE A 70 1.49 -3.34 15.57
C ILE A 70 2.71 -3.18 16.47
N LEU A 71 3.92 -3.35 15.94
CA LEU A 71 5.17 -3.14 16.70
C LEU A 71 5.26 -1.73 17.32
N LEU A 72 4.81 -0.70 16.60
CA LEU A 72 4.80 0.68 17.13
C LEU A 72 3.79 0.86 18.27
N PHE A 73 2.65 0.16 18.21
CA PHE A 73 1.61 0.22 19.25
C PHE A 73 1.95 -0.61 20.48
N GLU A 74 2.51 -1.80 20.29
CA GLU A 74 2.73 -2.77 21.34
C GLU A 74 3.93 -2.39 22.23
N ARG A 75 4.81 -1.48 21.77
CA ARG A 75 6.01 -0.99 22.49
C ARG A 75 6.91 -2.12 23.02
N THR A 76 6.78 -3.34 22.48
CA THR A 76 7.46 -4.56 22.95
C THR A 76 8.97 -4.58 22.68
N VAL A 77 9.53 -3.52 22.09
CA VAL A 77 10.98 -3.39 21.90
C VAL A 77 11.41 -2.02 22.41
N GLU A 78 11.72 -1.95 23.71
CA GLU A 78 12.56 -0.86 24.22
C GLU A 78 14.01 -1.11 23.75
N VAL A 79 14.75 -0.03 23.51
CA VAL A 79 16.17 -0.12 23.15
C VAL A 79 16.93 -0.72 24.34
N GLY A 80 17.25 -2.02 24.27
CA GLY A 80 17.86 -2.78 25.37
C GLY A 80 17.48 -4.26 25.40
N ASP A 81 16.38 -4.66 24.76
CA ASP A 81 15.94 -6.06 24.77
C ASP A 81 16.80 -6.96 23.86
N VAL A 82 16.98 -8.21 24.34
CA VAL A 82 17.63 -9.29 23.60
C VAL A 82 16.57 -9.91 22.70
N VAL A 83 16.76 -9.81 21.40
CA VAL A 83 15.82 -10.32 20.40
C VAL A 83 16.50 -11.43 19.63
N VAL A 84 15.80 -12.55 19.46
CA VAL A 84 16.28 -13.69 18.69
C VAL A 84 15.70 -13.58 17.29
N VAL A 85 16.57 -13.47 16.29
CA VAL A 85 16.19 -13.47 14.87
C VAL A 85 16.83 -14.69 14.22
N ASP A 86 15.99 -15.57 13.67
CA ASP A 86 16.26 -16.85 13.01
C ASP A 86 17.05 -17.92 13.80
N ASP A 87 18.14 -17.57 14.49
CA ASP A 87 18.85 -18.40 15.50
C ASP A 87 19.98 -17.61 16.22
N LEU A 88 20.00 -16.27 16.07
CA LEU A 88 21.06 -15.41 16.56
C LEU A 88 20.59 -14.61 17.78
N VAL A 89 21.27 -14.79 18.91
CA VAL A 89 21.04 -14.02 20.15
C VAL A 89 21.83 -12.70 20.06
N GLY A 90 21.12 -11.58 19.96
CA GLY A 90 21.75 -10.25 19.89
C GLY A 90 20.95 -9.17 20.61
N THR A 91 21.64 -8.16 21.13
CA THR A 91 21.01 -6.99 21.80
C THR A 91 20.72 -5.90 20.78
N VAL A 92 19.48 -5.37 20.79
CA VAL A 92 19.05 -4.31 19.87
C VAL A 92 19.76 -2.99 20.19
N ARG A 93 20.68 -2.55 19.32
CA ARG A 93 21.40 -1.27 19.48
C ARG A 93 20.71 -0.06 18.85
N ARG A 94 19.88 -0.26 17.83
CA ARG A 94 19.21 0.84 17.11
C ARG A 94 18.06 0.29 16.27
N ILE A 95 16.89 0.92 16.34
CA ILE A 95 15.74 0.64 15.47
C ILE A 95 15.72 1.72 14.39
N GLY A 96 15.80 1.31 13.12
CA GLY A 96 15.77 2.19 11.96
C GLY A 96 14.64 1.78 11.02
N LEU A 97 13.98 2.78 10.41
CA LEU A 97 13.01 2.54 9.35
C LEU A 97 13.79 2.17 8.07
N ARG A 98 14.01 0.85 7.89
CA ARG A 98 14.56 0.11 6.72
C ARG A 98 15.99 -0.41 6.87
N THR A 99 16.17 -1.68 6.47
CA THR A 99 17.29 -2.15 5.63
C THR A 99 16.99 -1.84 4.16
#